data_AF-A0A3L9Z6W6-F1
#
_entry.id   AF-A0A3L9Z6W6-F1
#
_cell.length_a   1.000
_cell.length_b   1.000
_cell.length_c   1.000
_cell.angle_alpha   90.00
_cell.angle_beta   90.00
_cell.angle_gamma   90.00
#
_symmetry.space_group_name_H-M   'P 1'
#
loop_
_entity.id
_entity.type
_entity.pdbx_description
1 polymer ?
#
loop_
_entity_poly.entity_id
_entity_poly.type
_entity_poly.pdbx_seq_one_letter_code
_entity_poly.pdbx_strand_id
1 'polypeptide(L)' 'MRRYRTFEEVDKDLKILQLQSEINKEELKLNLSETKESLSPSKLITGLVGSLTTSAILLKLLTPIIGFAINRYLRRKS' A
#
# COMPACT_ATOMS: atom_id res chain seq x y z
N MET A 1 -1.42 27.88 24.13
CA MET A 1 -0.02 28.15 24.52
C MET A 1 0.24 27.51 25.88
N ARG A 2 1.29 26.70 26.01
CA ARG A 2 1.76 26.26 27.33
C ARG A 2 2.30 27.48 28.08
N ARG A 3 1.96 27.59 29.36
CA ARG A 3 2.50 28.61 30.26
C ARG A 3 3.54 27.95 31.14
N TYR A 4 4.79 28.32 30.93
CA TYR A 4 5.92 27.87 31.73
C TYR A 4 6.07 28.76 32.96
N ARG A 5 6.38 28.16 34.10
CA ARG A 5 6.60 28.83 35.37
C ARG A 5 8.07 28.98 35.70
N THR A 6 8.93 28.12 35.14
CA THR A 6 10.39 28.18 35.29
C THR A 6 11.12 27.86 33.98
N PHE A 7 12.40 28.21 33.91
CA PHE A 7 13.25 27.86 32.77
C PHE A 7 13.50 26.35 32.69
N GLU A 8 13.59 25.63 33.81
CA GLU A 8 13.72 24.15 33.79
C GLU A 8 12.55 23.45 33.09
N GLU A 9 11.34 24.00 33.15
CA GLU A 9 10.20 23.43 32.43
C GLU A 9 10.37 23.59 30.91
N VAL A 10 10.92 24.72 30.46
CA VAL A 10 11.22 24.98 29.05
C VAL A 10 12.33 24.04 28.56
N ASP A 11 13.41 23.89 29.34
CA ASP A 11 14.54 23.04 28.96
C ASP A 11 14.16 21.56 28.90
N LYS A 12 13.31 21.09 29.82
CA LYS A 12 12.75 19.74 29.76
C LYS A 12 11.94 19.50 28.50
N ASP A 13 11.04 20.42 28.15
CA ASP A 13 10.23 20.31 26.93
C ASP A 13 11.12 20.36 25.67
N LEU A 14 12.11 21.25 25.63
CA LEU A 14 13.10 21.30 24.55
C LEU A 14 13.86 19.98 24.43
N LYS A 15 14.25 19.37 25.55
CA LYS A 15 14.93 18.08 25.55
C LYS A 15 14.03 16.97 25.01
N ILE A 16 12.75 16.97 25.37
CA ILE A 16 11.75 16.02 24.83
C ILE A 16 11.61 16.20 23.32
N LEU A 17 11.48 17.45 22.85
CA LEU A 17 11.36 17.74 21.41
C LEU A 17 12.60 17.31 20.63
N GLN A 18 13.79 17.50 21.19
CA GLN A 18 15.04 17.02 20.59
C GLN A 18 15.03 15.49 20.46
N LEU A 19 14.68 14.77 21.53
CA LEU A 19 14.60 13.31 21.51
C LEU A 19 13.56 12.81 20.51
N GLN A 20 12.37 13.44 20.45
CA GLN A 20 11.36 13.13 19.44
C GLN A 20 11.86 13.38 18.02
N SER A 21 12.61 14.47 17.80
CA SER A 21 13.21 14.75 16.50
C SER A 21 14.24 13.70 16.10
N GLU A 22 15.03 13.19 17.05
CA GLU A 22 15.99 12.11 16.80
C GLU A 22 15.28 10.79 16.46
N ILE A 23 14.22 10.44 17.21
CA ILE A 23 13.38 9.27 16.94
C ILE A 23 12.78 9.35 15.54
N ASN A 24 12.16 10.48 15.19
CA ASN A 24 11.54 10.68 13.87
C ASN A 24 12.57 10.56 12.75
N LYS A 25 13.82 11.00 12.97
CA LYS A 25 14.89 10.88 11.98
C LYS A 25 15.28 9.42 11.73
N GLU A 26 15.37 8.61 12.77
CA GLU A 26 15.65 7.18 12.62
C GLU A 26 14.46 6.43 12.01
N GLU A 27 13.23 6.77 12.38
CA GLU A 27 12.02 6.22 11.78
C GLU A 27 11.97 6.52 10.27
N LEU A 28 12.30 7.74 9.85
CA LEU A 28 12.39 8.07 8.43
C LEU A 28 13.45 7.24 7.69
N LYS A 29 14.61 6.97 8.29
CA LYS A 29 15.64 6.12 7.67
C LYS A 29 15.16 4.67 7.53
N LEU A 30 14.48 4.14 8.55
CA LEU A 30 13.87 2.81 8.51
C LEU A 30 12.82 2.75 7.40
N ASN A 31 11.85 3.67 7.42
CA ASN A 31 10.78 3.74 6.42
C ASN A 31 11.31 3.88 4.99
N LEU A 32 12.35 4.70 4.77
CA LEU A 32 13.00 4.81 3.46
C LEU A 32 13.68 3.51 3.03
N SER A 33 14.30 2.79 3.96
CA SER A 33 14.95 1.51 3.69
C SER A 33 13.93 0.43 3.34
N GLU A 34 12.86 0.32 4.12
CA GLU A 34 11.74 -0.60 3.87
C GLU A 34 11.02 -0.26 2.56
N THR A 35 10.77 1.02 2.31
CA THR A 35 10.14 1.49 1.07
C THR A 35 11.01 1.14 -0.14
N LYS A 36 12.33 1.36 -0.07
CA LYS A 36 13.27 0.94 -1.14
C LYS A 36 13.23 -0.56 -1.37
N GLU A 37 13.15 -1.36 -0.31
CA GLU A 37 13.08 -2.81 -0.42
C GLU A 37 11.73 -3.26 -1.01
N SER A 38 10.62 -2.59 -0.65
CA SER A 38 9.28 -2.86 -1.17
C SER A 38 9.10 -2.45 -2.64
N LEU A 39 9.73 -1.34 -3.05
CA LEU A 39 9.80 -0.86 -4.44
C LEU A 39 10.94 -1.51 -5.23
N SER A 40 11.56 -2.57 -4.72
CA SER A 40 12.54 -3.32 -5.50
C SER A 40 11.92 -3.75 -6.84
N PRO A 41 12.64 -3.61 -7.97
CA PRO A 41 12.11 -3.95 -9.29
C PRO A 41 11.55 -5.37 -9.36
N SER A 42 12.13 -6.32 -8.63
CA SER A 42 11.62 -7.68 -8.51
C SER A 42 10.22 -7.76 -7.87
N LYS A 43 9.96 -7.03 -6.77
CA LYS A 43 8.64 -7.01 -6.11
C LYS A 43 7.59 -6.28 -6.94
N LEU A 44 7.98 -5.18 -7.60
CA LEU A 44 7.11 -4.46 -8.55
C LEU A 44 6.74 -5.34 -9.74
N ILE A 45 7.72 -6.00 -10.38
CA ILE A 45 7.48 -6.92 -11.50
C ILE A 45 6.58 -8.08 -11.05
N THR A 46 6.84 -8.67 -9.88
CA THR A 46 6.03 -9.77 -9.30
C THR A 46 4.56 -9.35 -9.12
N GLY A 47 4.30 -8.15 -8.59
CA GLY A 47 2.94 -7.62 -8.46
C GLY A 47 2.24 -7.42 -9.81
N LEU A 48 2.98 -6.93 -10.81
CA LEU A 48 2.44 -6.72 -12.16
C LEU A 48 2.10 -8.05 -12.85
N VAL A 49 3.00 -9.05 -12.85
CA VAL A 49 2.70 -10.36 -13.46
C VAL A 49 1.58 -11.11 -12.72
N GLY A 50 1.46 -10.96 -11.40
CA GLY A 50 0.35 -11.52 -10.62
C GLY A 50 -1.02 -10.93 -11.01
N SER A 51 -1.09 -9.61 -11.25
CA SER A 51 -2.33 -8.94 -11.66
C SER A 51 -2.78 -9.33 -13.08
N LEU A 52 -1.83 -9.50 -14.00
CA LEU A 52 -2.10 -9.89 -15.39
C LEU A 52 -2.56 -11.35 -15.49
N THR A 53 -1.95 -12.25 -14.73
CA THR A 53 -2.34 -13.67 -14.71
C THR A 53 -3.73 -13.85 -14.09
N THR A 54 -4.04 -13.14 -13.00
CA THR A 54 -5.36 -13.19 -12.36
C THR A 54 -6.46 -12.71 -13.32
N SER A 55 -6.22 -11.63 -14.06
CA SER A 55 -7.17 -11.11 -15.06
C SER A 55 -7.41 -12.11 -16.21
N ALA A 56 -6.34 -12.75 -16.71
CA ALA A 56 -6.44 -13.76 -17.76
C ALA A 56 -7.19 -15.02 -17.29
N ILE A 57 -6.97 -15.46 -16.04
CA ILE A 57 -7.66 -16.60 -15.44
C ILE A 57 -9.15 -16.28 -15.27
N LEU A 58 -9.50 -15.10 -14.74
CA LEU A 58 -10.89 -14.66 -14.60
C LEU A 58 -11.62 -14.61 -15.94
N LEU A 59 -11.01 -14.06 -16.99
CA LEU A 59 -11.59 -14.05 -18.33
C LEU A 59 -11.81 -15.45 -18.88
N LYS A 60 -10.84 -16.37 -18.71
CA LYS A 60 -10.97 -17.78 -19.13
C LYS A 60 -12.07 -18.55 -18.41
N LEU A 61 -12.39 -18.17 -17.17
CA LEU A 61 -13.48 -18.80 -16.40
C LEU A 61 -14.85 -18.24 -16.79
N LEU A 62 -14.93 -16.97 -17.17
CA LEU A 62 -16.19 -16.32 -17.55
C LEU A 62 -16.60 -16.59 -19.01
N THR A 63 -15.65 -16.87 -19.91
CA THR A 63 -15.94 -17.16 -21.33
C THR A 63 -16.96 -18.29 -21.57
N PRO A 64 -16.89 -19.48 -20.94
CA PRO A 64 -17.90 -20.52 -21.15
C PRO A 64 -19.27 -20.14 -20.59
N ILE A 65 -19.32 -19.40 -19.48
CA ILE A 65 -20.57 -18.94 -18.84
C ILE A 65 -21.28 -17.92 -19.76
N ILE A 66 -20.51 -16.95 -20.27
CA ILE A 66 -21.01 -15.95 -21.23
C ILE A 66 -21.48 -16.64 -22.51
N GLY A 67 -20.69 -17.56 -23.06
CA GLY A 67 -21.06 -18.32 -24.26
C GLY A 67 -22.34 -19.13 -24.07
N PHE A 68 -22.50 -19.79 -22.92
CA PHE A 68 -23.72 -20.53 -22.59
C PHE A 68 -24.94 -19.61 -22.45
N ALA A 69 -24.81 -18.46 -21.79
CA ALA A 69 -25.88 -17.49 -21.62
C ALA A 69 -26.33 -16.91 -22.98
N ILE A 70 -25.38 -16.54 -23.85
CA ILE A 70 -25.64 -16.06 -25.20
C ILE A 70 -26.34 -17.14 -26.03
N ASN A 71 -25.82 -18.37 -26.03
CA ASN A 71 -26.41 -19.48 -26.78
C ASN A 71 -27.84 -19.81 -26.30
N ARG A 72 -28.08 -19.78 -24.98
CA ARG A 72 -29.40 -20.00 -24.39
C ARG A 72 -30.40 -18.90 -24.77
N TYR A 73 -29.94 -17.65 -24.88
CA TYR A 73 -30.78 -16.54 -25.30
C TYR A 73 -31.13 -16.63 -26.80
N LEU A 74 -30.16 -16.96 -27.65
CA LEU A 74 -30.37 -17.13 -29.08
C LEU A 74 -31.33 -18.30 -29.38
N ARG A 75 -31.24 -19.41 -28.63
CA ARG A 75 -32.12 -20.57 -28.79
C ARG A 75 -33.56 -20.36 -28.32
N ARG A 76 -33.84 -19.33 -27.52
CA ARG A 76 -35.22 -18.95 -27.13
C ARG A 76 -35.91 -18.05 -28.16
N LYS A 77 -35.15 -17.46 -29.09
CA LYS A 77 -35.67 -16.51 -30.09
C LYS A 77 -35.82 -17.14 -31.49
N SER A 78 -35.33 -18.36 -31.70
CA SER A 78 -35.58 -19.21 -32.88
C SER A 78 -36.58 -20.30 -32.54
#